data_AF-A0A7S3RLG7-F1
#
_entry.id   AF-A0A7S3RLG7-F1
#
_cell.length_a   1.000
_cell.length_b   1.000
_cell.length_c   1.000
_cell.angle_alpha   90.00
_cell.angle_beta   90.00
_cell.angle_gamma   90.00
#
_symmetry.space_group_name_H-M   'P 1'
#
loop_
_entity.id
_entity.type
_entity.pdbx_description
1 polymer ?
#
loop_
_entity_poly.entity_id
_entity_poly.type
_entity_poly.pdbx_seq_one_letter_code
_entity_poly.pdbx_strand_id
1 'polypeptide(L)'
;TDDWDRRCVLTTLMSIVNEGIMSDDFMLAPGNECYQSPPTSTVGDYMERIVNFPLNPHPNVFGLHANADITCAQNETQELCDIMLSLQPKVSSGAGKSREEIIGEVTSGLQARHLKPFNLDDITSRYPLS
;
A
#
# COMPACT_ATOMS: atom_id res chain seq x y z
N THR A 1 4.28 18.34 10.87
CA THR A 1 3.23 17.34 11.13
C THR A 1 2.10 17.64 10.20
N ASP A 2 1.71 16.68 9.36
CA ASP A 2 0.70 16.85 8.30
C ASP A 2 -0.71 16.78 8.89
N ASP A 3 -1.60 17.69 8.46
CA ASP A 3 -2.98 17.74 8.96
C ASP A 3 -3.79 16.49 8.53
N TRP A 4 -3.41 15.89 7.40
CA TRP A 4 -4.01 14.65 6.91
C TRP A 4 -3.64 13.45 7.79
N ASP A 5 -2.38 13.36 8.24
CA ASP A 5 -1.96 12.32 9.20
C ASP A 5 -2.79 12.41 10.48
N ARG A 6 -2.95 13.64 11.01
CA ARG A 6 -3.75 13.87 12.22
C ARG A 6 -5.20 13.45 12.02
N ARG A 7 -5.81 13.83 10.89
CA ARG A 7 -7.21 13.48 10.58
C ARG A 7 -7.39 11.98 10.42
N CYS A 8 -6.45 11.30 9.76
CA CYS A 8 -6.44 9.85 9.60
C CYS A 8 -6.42 9.15 10.96
N VAL A 9 -5.42 9.48 11.79
CA VAL A 9 -5.27 8.88 13.13
C VAL A 9 -6.51 9.11 14.00
N LEU A 10 -7.06 10.32 14.03
CA LEU A 10 -8.25 10.61 14.82
C LEU A 10 -9.47 9.83 14.33
N THR A 11 -9.63 9.66 13.01
CA THR A 11 -10.74 8.90 12.44
C THR A 11 -10.63 7.42 12.79
N THR A 12 -9.43 6.86 12.72
CA THR A 12 -9.15 5.48 13.16
C THR A 12 -9.38 5.29 14.66
N LEU A 13 -9.04 6.28 15.49
CA LEU A 13 -9.30 6.20 16.93
C LEU A 13 -10.80 6.28 17.23
N MET A 14 -11.56 7.12 16.54
CA MET A 14 -13.00 7.27 16.74
C MET A 14 -13.80 6.02 16.38
N SER A 15 -13.31 5.19 15.45
CA SER A 15 -13.99 3.93 15.12
C SER A 15 -13.87 2.89 16.24
N ILE A 16 -12.81 2.95 17.05
CA ILE A 16 -12.53 2.00 18.14
C ILE A 16 -13.02 2.56 19.47
N VAL A 17 -12.66 3.80 19.81
CA VAL A 17 -12.97 4.47 21.08
C VAL A 17 -14.35 5.14 20.97
N ASN A 18 -15.39 4.34 21.18
CA ASN A 18 -16.77 4.78 21.22
C ASN A 18 -17.51 4.15 22.41
N GLU A 19 -18.76 4.55 22.65
CA GLU A 19 -19.57 4.06 23.78
C GLU A 19 -19.73 2.54 23.80
N GLY A 20 -19.67 1.90 22.63
CA GLY A 20 -19.78 0.45 22.47
C GLY A 20 -18.56 -0.34 22.90
N ILE A 21 -17.36 0.26 23.04
CA ILE A 21 -16.10 -0.46 23.28
C ILE A 21 -16.10 -1.29 24.57
N MET A 22 -16.89 -0.86 25.57
CA MET A 22 -17.04 -1.54 26.86
C MET A 22 -18.03 -2.71 26.81
N SER A 23 -18.64 -2.98 25.65
CA SER A 23 -19.53 -4.12 25.46
C SER A 23 -18.72 -5.36 25.08
N ASP A 24 -19.07 -6.50 25.68
CA ASP A 24 -18.39 -7.78 25.43
C ASP A 24 -18.50 -8.25 23.96
N ASP A 25 -19.53 -7.78 23.23
CA ASP A 25 -19.75 -8.09 21.81
C ASP A 25 -19.08 -7.08 20.85
N PHE A 26 -18.31 -6.12 21.37
CA PHE A 26 -17.70 -5.08 20.54
C PHE A 26 -16.56 -5.65 19.68
N MET A 27 -16.72 -5.56 18.38
CA MET A 27 -15.71 -5.98 17.40
C MET A 27 -14.69 -4.85 17.21
N LEU A 28 -13.44 -5.08 17.62
CA LEU A 28 -12.33 -4.15 17.38
C LEU A 28 -11.98 -4.07 15.88
N ALA A 29 -12.18 -5.18 15.16
CA ALA A 29 -12.05 -5.24 13.72
C ALA A 29 -13.32 -5.89 13.10
N PRO A 30 -14.08 -5.18 12.26
CA PRO A 30 -15.32 -5.72 11.68
C PRO A 30 -15.07 -7.00 10.89
N GLY A 31 -15.88 -8.04 11.14
CA GLY A 31 -15.78 -9.31 10.41
C GLY A 31 -14.61 -10.21 10.82
N ASN A 32 -13.93 -9.91 11.94
CA ASN A 32 -12.88 -10.75 12.49
C ASN A 32 -13.18 -11.12 13.95
N GLU A 33 -13.65 -12.36 14.16
CA GLU A 33 -14.05 -12.88 15.48
C GLU A 33 -12.89 -12.96 16.47
N CYS A 34 -11.64 -13.03 15.99
CA CYS A 34 -10.46 -13.04 16.86
C CYS A 34 -10.23 -11.69 17.55
N TYR A 35 -10.72 -10.58 16.99
CA TYR A 35 -10.46 -9.22 17.47
C TYR A 35 -11.73 -8.61 18.06
N GLN A 36 -12.16 -9.18 19.19
CA GLN A 36 -13.28 -8.70 20.00
C GLN A 36 -12.77 -8.15 21.32
N SER A 37 -13.47 -7.14 21.84
CA SER A 37 -13.28 -6.61 23.18
C SER A 37 -13.50 -7.75 24.19
N PRO A 38 -12.48 -8.14 24.97
CA PRO A 38 -12.66 -9.21 25.94
C PRO A 38 -13.47 -8.70 27.14
N PRO A 39 -14.22 -9.59 27.82
CA PRO A 39 -14.94 -9.24 29.03
C PRO A 39 -13.96 -8.77 30.12
N THR A 40 -14.49 -8.00 31.08
CA THR A 40 -13.69 -7.50 32.20
C THR A 40 -13.11 -8.67 33.00
N SER A 41 -11.78 -8.83 32.94
CA SER A 41 -11.07 -9.95 33.59
C SER A 41 -9.74 -9.53 34.22
N THR A 42 -8.91 -10.51 34.60
CA THR A 42 -7.58 -10.25 35.15
C THR A 42 -6.57 -9.94 34.05
N VAL A 43 -5.50 -9.22 34.39
CA VAL A 43 -4.40 -8.90 33.45
C VAL A 43 -3.83 -10.15 32.77
N GLY A 44 -3.80 -11.28 33.47
CA GLY A 44 -3.31 -12.55 32.92
C GLY A 44 -4.13 -13.03 31.72
N ASP A 45 -5.45 -12.91 31.82
CA ASP A 45 -6.37 -13.37 30.76
C ASP A 45 -6.26 -12.49 29.50
N TYR A 46 -6.08 -11.18 29.68
CA TYR A 46 -5.78 -10.28 28.56
C TYR A 46 -4.48 -10.68 27.87
N MET A 47 -3.45 -11.01 28.64
CA MET A 47 -2.14 -11.40 28.11
C MET A 47 -2.19 -12.72 27.35
N GLU A 48 -2.88 -13.73 27.86
CA GLU A 48 -3.09 -15.00 27.18
C GLU A 48 -3.79 -14.79 25.82
N ARG A 49 -4.82 -13.94 25.78
CA ARG A 49 -5.56 -13.65 24.55
C ARG A 49 -4.72 -12.91 23.50
N ILE A 50 -3.89 -11.95 23.93
CA ILE A 50 -2.97 -11.25 23.01
C ILE A 50 -1.95 -12.22 22.39
N VAL A 51 -1.43 -13.17 23.19
CA VAL A 51 -0.49 -14.20 22.70
C VAL A 51 -1.15 -15.15 21.70
N ASN A 52 -2.46 -15.39 21.83
CA ASN A 52 -3.22 -16.25 20.92
C ASN A 52 -3.63 -15.55 19.61
N PHE A 53 -3.28 -14.28 19.39
CA PHE A 53 -3.58 -13.62 18.12
C PHE A 53 -2.79 -14.22 16.95
N PRO A 54 -3.37 -14.21 15.74
CA PRO A 54 -2.67 -14.63 14.54
C PRO A 54 -1.35 -13.88 14.36
N LEU A 55 -0.28 -14.61 14.01
CA LEU A 55 1.03 -14.01 13.71
C LEU A 55 0.93 -13.01 12.55
N ASN A 56 0.12 -13.35 11.54
CA ASN A 56 -0.14 -12.51 10.37
C ASN A 56 -1.60 -12.03 10.40
N PRO A 57 -1.88 -10.87 11.00
CA PRO A 57 -3.22 -10.29 11.03
C PRO A 57 -3.67 -9.83 9.64
N HIS A 58 -4.97 -9.94 9.37
CA HIS A 58 -5.55 -9.37 8.15
C HIS A 58 -5.50 -7.82 8.19
N PRO A 59 -5.24 -7.12 7.07
CA PRO A 59 -5.09 -5.66 7.02
C PRO A 59 -6.22 -4.84 7.65
N ASN A 60 -7.44 -5.38 7.59
CA ASN A 60 -8.63 -4.77 8.18
C ASN A 60 -8.49 -4.51 9.70
N VAL A 61 -7.70 -5.30 10.41
CA VAL A 61 -7.41 -5.07 11.84
C VAL A 61 -6.75 -3.70 12.07
N PHE A 62 -6.05 -3.18 11.07
CA PHE A 62 -5.43 -1.86 11.08
C PHE A 62 -6.27 -0.80 10.34
N GLY A 63 -7.51 -1.11 9.97
CA GLY A 63 -8.36 -0.24 9.16
C GLY A 63 -7.96 -0.17 7.68
N LEU A 64 -7.16 -1.12 7.20
CA LEU A 64 -6.68 -1.16 5.82
C LEU A 64 -7.50 -2.12 4.94
N HIS A 65 -7.54 -1.82 3.65
CA HIS A 65 -8.16 -2.70 2.65
C HIS A 65 -7.28 -3.94 2.40
N ALA A 66 -7.87 -5.08 2.02
CA ALA A 66 -7.14 -6.33 1.72
C ALA A 66 -6.06 -6.19 0.62
N ASN A 67 -6.19 -5.17 -0.24
CA ASN A 67 -5.18 -4.86 -1.25
C ASN A 67 -3.83 -4.40 -0.66
N ALA A 68 -3.81 -3.96 0.61
CA ALA A 68 -2.58 -3.56 1.29
C ALA A 68 -1.58 -4.73 1.35
N ASP A 69 -2.05 -5.97 1.56
CA ASP A 69 -1.20 -7.16 1.52
C ASP A 69 -0.57 -7.36 0.14
N ILE A 70 -1.37 -7.20 -0.93
CA ILE A 70 -0.89 -7.33 -2.31
C ILE A 70 0.18 -6.28 -2.58
N THR A 71 -0.06 -5.02 -2.20
CA THR A 71 0.89 -3.94 -2.39
C THR A 71 2.18 -4.16 -1.58
N CYS A 72 2.08 -4.66 -0.34
CA CYS A 72 3.25 -4.99 0.48
C CYS A 72 4.08 -6.09 -0.19
N ALA A 73 3.45 -7.19 -0.58
CA ALA A 73 4.11 -8.30 -1.25
C ALA A 73 4.75 -7.89 -2.58
N GLN A 74 4.10 -7.02 -3.35
CA GLN A 74 4.67 -6.45 -4.58
C GLN A 74 5.91 -5.60 -4.29
N ASN A 75 5.84 -4.73 -3.29
CA ASN A 75 6.97 -3.87 -2.91
C ASN A 75 8.16 -4.70 -2.41
N GLU A 76 7.93 -5.69 -1.54
CA GLU A 76 8.97 -6.60 -1.05
C GLU A 76 9.61 -7.41 -2.20
N THR A 77 8.78 -7.89 -3.13
CA THR A 77 9.28 -8.61 -4.31
C THR A 77 10.13 -7.70 -5.20
N GLN A 78 9.68 -6.46 -5.43
CA GLN A 78 10.43 -5.48 -6.22
C GLN A 78 11.77 -5.15 -5.56
N GLU A 79 11.78 -4.91 -4.24
CA GLU A 79 13.00 -4.68 -3.48
C GLU A 79 13.97 -5.86 -3.58
N LEU A 80 13.46 -7.10 -3.46
CA LEU A 80 14.27 -8.30 -3.63
C LEU A 80 14.86 -8.41 -5.04
N CYS A 81 14.08 -8.11 -6.08
CA CYS A 81 14.56 -8.08 -7.46
C CYS A 81 15.65 -7.02 -7.65
N ASP A 82 15.47 -5.83 -7.09
CA ASP A 82 16.44 -4.74 -7.16
C ASP A 82 17.74 -5.12 -6.44
N ILE A 83 17.64 -5.75 -5.27
CA ILE A 83 18.79 -6.32 -4.55
C ILE A 83 19.49 -7.37 -5.41
N MET A 84 18.75 -8.31 -6.01
CA MET A 84 19.32 -9.36 -6.86
C MET A 84 20.05 -8.79 -8.08
N LEU A 85 19.46 -7.77 -8.73
CA LEU A 85 20.10 -7.04 -9.83
C LEU A 85 21.36 -6.30 -9.36
N SER A 86 21.34 -5.69 -8.17
CA SER A 86 22.50 -5.00 -7.61
C SER A 86 23.68 -5.94 -7.32
N LEU A 87 23.39 -7.20 -7.02
CA LEU A 87 24.39 -8.25 -6.79
C LEU A 87 24.92 -8.85 -8.11
N GLN A 88 24.32 -8.56 -9.27
CA GLN A 88 24.81 -9.10 -10.54
C GLN A 88 26.22 -8.57 -10.87
N PRO A 89 27.13 -9.44 -11.32
CA PRO A 89 28.44 -9.01 -11.81
C PRO A 89 28.30 -8.03 -12.98
N LYS A 90 28.91 -6.85 -12.87
CA LYS A 90 28.88 -5.81 -13.93
C LYS A 90 29.63 -6.20 -15.21
N VAL A 91 30.33 -7.33 -15.22
CA VAL A 91 30.99 -7.91 -16.39
C VAL A 91 30.08 -8.99 -16.97
N SER A 92 29.22 -8.57 -17.90
CA SER A 92 28.46 -9.47 -18.77
C SER A 92 29.35 -9.92 -19.93
N SER A 93 29.58 -11.23 -20.05
CA SER A 93 30.18 -11.88 -21.22
C SER A 93 29.08 -12.47 -22.14
N GLY A 94 27.96 -11.76 -22.29
CA GLY A 94 26.79 -12.25 -23.04
C GLY A 94 26.44 -11.38 -24.25
N ALA A 95 26.21 -12.03 -25.40
CA ALA A 95 25.69 -11.43 -26.62
C ALA A 95 24.19 -11.12 -26.47
N GLY A 96 23.85 -10.01 -25.84
CA GLY A 96 22.50 -9.43 -25.79
C GLY A 96 22.53 -7.97 -26.24
N LYS A 97 21.38 -7.43 -26.65
CA LYS A 97 21.25 -6.00 -26.99
C LYS A 97 21.74 -5.16 -25.82
N SER A 98 22.56 -4.15 -26.09
CA SER A 98 23.02 -3.25 -25.04
C SER A 98 21.85 -2.43 -24.49
N ARG A 99 21.99 -1.92 -23.26
CA ARG A 99 20.99 -1.02 -22.67
C ARG A 99 20.72 0.17 -23.58
N GLU A 100 21.76 0.69 -24.23
CA GLU A 100 21.70 1.80 -25.16
C GLU A 100 20.90 1.46 -26.43
N GLU A 101 21.01 0.22 -26.92
CA GLU A 101 20.24 -0.28 -28.07
C GLU A 101 18.73 -0.39 -27.72
N ILE A 102 18.40 -0.87 -26.52
CA ILE A 102 17.02 -0.96 -26.02
C ILE A 102 16.41 0.45 -25.87
N ILE A 103 17.17 1.39 -25.28
CA ILE A 103 16.71 2.80 -25.13
C ILE A 103 16.48 3.42 -26.51
N GLY A 104 17.38 3.19 -27.47
CA GLY A 104 17.24 3.69 -28.85
C GLY A 104 15.98 3.16 -29.54
N GLU A 105 15.68 1.87 -29.37
CA GLU A 105 14.48 1.23 -29.93
C GLU A 105 13.19 1.80 -29.32
N VAL A 106 13.12 1.95 -27.99
CA VAL A 106 11.97 2.54 -27.30
C VAL A 106 11.75 3.99 -27.72
N THR A 107 12.83 4.77 -27.80
CA THR A 107 12.78 6.19 -28.20
C THR A 107 12.29 6.34 -29.63
N SER A 108 12.80 5.50 -30.54
CA SER A 108 12.37 5.48 -31.95
C SER A 108 10.90 5.07 -32.08
N GLY A 109 10.43 4.11 -31.27
CA GLY A 109 9.02 3.71 -31.22
C GLY A 109 8.10 4.80 -30.70
N LEU A 110 8.55 5.56 -29.69
CA LEU A 110 7.84 6.74 -29.17
C LEU A 110 7.75 7.86 -30.20
N GLN A 111 8.85 8.12 -30.92
CA GLN A 111 8.89 9.11 -32.00
C GLN A 111 7.97 8.71 -33.16
N ALA A 112 7.98 7.44 -33.56
CA ALA A 112 7.12 6.92 -34.63
C ALA A 112 5.63 6.98 -34.29
N ARG A 113 5.27 6.93 -33.00
CA ARG A 113 3.88 7.07 -32.54
C ARG A 113 3.31 8.48 -32.68
N HIS A 114 4.08 9.46 -33.18
CA HIS A 114 3.62 10.82 -33.47
C HIS A 114 2.64 11.34 -32.39
N LEU A 115 3.15 11.47 -31.16
CA LEU A 115 2.44 12.23 -30.13
C LEU A 115 2.25 13.64 -30.69
N LYS A 116 1.07 13.94 -31.23
CA LYS A 116 0.75 15.28 -31.72
C LYS A 116 0.93 16.24 -30.54
N PRO A 117 1.71 17.33 -30.68
CA PRO A 117 1.80 18.32 -29.63
C PRO A 117 0.39 18.76 -29.25
N PHE A 118 0.09 18.74 -27.95
CA PHE A 118 -1.22 19.12 -27.44
C PHE A 118 -1.55 20.54 -27.92
N ASN A 119 -2.69 20.69 -28.60
CA ASN A 119 -3.14 21.99 -29.06
C ASN A 119 -3.71 22.76 -27.86
N LEU A 120 -2.88 23.62 -27.26
CA LEU A 120 -3.22 24.39 -26.07
C LEU A 120 -4.36 25.40 -26.34
N ASP A 121 -4.50 25.90 -27.56
CA ASP A 121 -5.58 26.82 -27.95
C ASP A 121 -6.95 26.11 -27.96
N ASP A 122 -7.03 24.86 -28.46
CA ASP A 122 -8.28 24.08 -28.44
C ASP A 122 -8.66 23.67 -27.00
N ILE A 123 -7.67 23.34 -26.16
CA ILE A 123 -7.90 22.96 -24.77
C ILE A 123 -8.38 24.17 -23.94
N THR A 124 -7.75 25.33 -24.10
CA THR A 124 -8.14 26.56 -23.40
C THR A 124 -9.49 27.08 -23.85
N SER A 125 -9.87 26.88 -25.12
CA SER A 125 -11.21 27.20 -25.61
C SER A 125 -12.28 26.22 -25.11
N ARG A 126 -11.98 24.92 -24.98
CA ARG A 126 -12.94 23.91 -24.50
C ARG A 126 -13.09 23.88 -22.99
N TYR A 127 -12.03 24.19 -22.25
CA TYR A 127 -12.00 24.18 -20.79
C TYR A 127 -11.37 25.47 -20.27
N PRO A 128 -12.06 26.61 -20.40
CA PRO A 128 -11.59 27.86 -19.82
C PRO A 128 -11.60 27.73 -18.29
N LEU A 129 -10.40 27.76 -17.70
CA LEU A 129 -10.27 27.88 -16.26
C LEU A 129 -10.73 29.29 -15.87
N SER A 130 -11.84 29.37 -15.14
CA SER A 130 -12.32 30.61 -14.50
C SER A 130 -11.44 31.00 -13.32
#